data_AF-A0A924BV39-F1
#
_entry.id   AF-A0A924BV39-F1
#
_cell.length_a   1.000
_cell.length_b   1.000
_cell.length_c   1.000
_cell.angle_alpha   90.00
_cell.angle_beta   90.00
_cell.angle_gamma   90.00
#
_symmetry.space_group_name_H-M   'P 1'
#
loop_
_entity.id
_entity.type
_entity.pdbx_description
1 polymer ?
#
loop_
_entity_poly.entity_id
_entity_poly.type
_entity_poly.pdbx_seq_one_letter_code
_entity_poly.pdbx_strand_id
1 'polypeptide(L)'
;AFELPPDHSAPIDVYVHLYHKEHSELTFIAINEKSYLETHTKGYLFLGLIYGILFLMAVYNLILYFSIKERTYIYYVLYILSAAFFISRKDGLAFQFLWPHMPQMNEYHHSVSLFLLLTTFLLYTNSFIDIKNTHPRIYLVNNIILLINFLHFIFTLIFPAYSSPLPMVSICSFIYFLGVTVYYLNKNYKPVRYLVVGLSAMVMALIVLKLMFLNLIEWNWFIEYVYNYAIVIDAIAMSLAMRDKLVYLRTKKEQTDQAKLEEERLKTENELIQLKNLKLESEVTHQNSQLAAFATNSVQKMEFLNRLKKELEDISVEVPENVALKKLIKNIDKESDFDNHWEQFQLNFDKAHNNFLARLKESFPSLKPGDLMLCAYTKLGKSNKEIGTLLNITISGVEKKRLRLKEKMNVTAEISLFDFLLQIK
;
A
#
# COMPACT_ATOMS: atom_id res chain seq x y z
N ALA A 1 3.87 58.88 25.61
CA ALA A 1 2.82 59.58 26.37
C ALA A 1 3.16 61.07 26.36
N PHE A 2 2.16 61.94 26.26
CA PHE A 2 2.34 63.38 26.48
C PHE A 2 1.83 63.68 27.89
N GLU A 3 2.66 64.27 28.73
CA GLU A 3 2.22 64.71 30.06
C GLU A 3 1.24 65.88 29.88
N LEU A 4 0.04 65.73 30.45
CA LEU A 4 -0.91 66.83 30.55
C LEU A 4 -0.43 67.77 31.68
N PRO A 5 -0.62 69.09 31.55
CA PRO A 5 -0.22 70.04 32.59
C PRO A 5 -0.83 69.66 33.95
N PRO A 6 -0.04 69.62 35.03
CA PRO A 6 -0.56 69.28 36.35
C PRO A 6 -1.48 70.39 36.87
N ASP A 7 -2.63 69.98 37.41
CA ASP A 7 -3.66 70.78 38.07
C ASP A 7 -4.38 71.85 37.21
N HIS A 8 -5.56 71.46 36.72
CA HIS A 8 -6.59 72.41 36.33
C HIS A 8 -7.94 71.99 36.92
N SER A 9 -8.55 72.88 37.71
CA SER A 9 -9.95 72.77 38.14
C SER A 9 -10.96 73.13 37.03
N ALA A 10 -10.47 73.46 35.83
CA ALA A 10 -11.24 73.84 34.65
C ALA A 10 -10.91 72.89 33.47
N PRO A 11 -11.85 72.64 32.55
CA PRO A 11 -11.61 71.81 31.37
C PRO A 11 -10.50 72.40 30.49
N ILE A 12 -9.64 71.52 29.94
CA ILE A 12 -8.54 71.88 29.04
C ILE A 12 -8.85 71.34 27.65
N ASP A 13 -8.83 72.22 26.64
CA ASP A 13 -8.92 71.82 25.25
C ASP A 13 -7.52 71.50 24.71
N VAL A 14 -7.31 70.26 24.26
CA VAL A 14 -6.05 69.80 23.68
C VAL A 14 -6.22 69.60 22.18
N TYR A 15 -5.54 70.42 21.39
CA TYR A 15 -5.50 70.28 19.93
C TYR A 15 -4.28 69.46 19.52
N VAL A 16 -4.50 68.32 18.88
CA VAL A 16 -3.43 67.46 18.34
C VAL A 16 -3.40 67.57 16.83
N HIS A 17 -2.28 68.08 16.29
CA HIS A 17 -2.04 68.08 14.84
C HIS A 17 -1.20 66.86 14.47
N LEU A 18 -1.76 65.97 13.66
CA LEU A 18 -1.10 64.74 13.22
C LEU A 18 -0.77 64.83 11.73
N TYR A 19 0.50 64.63 11.43
CA TYR A 19 0.95 64.40 10.06
C TYR A 19 1.26 62.92 9.89
N HIS A 20 0.46 62.20 9.11
CA HIS A 20 0.63 60.77 8.88
C HIS A 20 0.66 60.47 7.37
N LYS A 21 1.60 59.63 6.94
CA LYS A 21 1.77 59.25 5.52
C LYS A 21 0.85 58.11 5.08
N GLU A 22 0.36 57.28 6.00
CA GLU A 22 -0.60 56.19 5.73
C GLU A 22 -1.99 56.51 6.32
N HIS A 23 -3.03 55.74 5.99
CA HIS A 23 -4.28 55.80 6.73
C HIS A 23 -4.10 55.04 8.06
N SER A 24 -4.06 55.76 9.19
CA SER A 24 -4.08 55.16 10.53
C SER A 24 -5.30 55.65 11.32
N GLU A 25 -6.04 54.71 11.89
CA GLU A 25 -7.07 55.00 12.89
C GLU A 25 -6.35 55.22 14.22
N LEU A 26 -6.20 56.49 14.61
CA LEU A 26 -5.61 56.86 15.89
C LEU A 26 -6.75 57.14 16.87
N THR A 27 -6.85 56.31 17.90
CA THR A 27 -7.74 56.55 19.03
C THR A 27 -6.94 57.22 20.14
N PHE A 28 -7.37 58.39 20.58
CA PHE A 28 -6.80 59.06 21.74
C PHE A 28 -7.56 58.67 22.99
N ILE A 29 -6.85 58.18 24.00
CA ILE A 29 -7.44 57.81 25.29
C ILE A 29 -6.64 58.52 26.37
N ALA A 30 -7.33 59.31 27.21
CA ALA A 30 -6.75 59.87 28.42
C ALA A 30 -6.77 58.80 29.52
N ILE A 31 -5.59 58.35 29.96
CA ILE A 31 -5.43 57.30 30.98
C ILE A 31 -4.46 57.81 32.04
N ASN A 32 -4.74 57.53 33.31
CA ASN A 32 -3.82 57.87 34.40
C ASN A 32 -2.54 56.99 34.35
N GLU A 33 -1.45 57.46 34.95
CA GLU A 33 -0.16 56.75 34.89
C GLU A 33 -0.24 55.31 35.43
N LYS A 34 -0.94 55.11 36.55
CA LYS A 34 -1.07 53.78 37.16
C LYS A 34 -1.83 52.78 36.27
N SER A 35 -2.99 53.14 35.72
CA SER A 35 -3.76 52.29 34.81
C SER A 35 -3.04 52.11 33.48
N TYR A 36 -2.27 53.10 33.02
CA TYR A 36 -1.41 52.98 31.85
C TYR A 36 -0.36 51.88 32.07
N LEU A 37 0.39 51.94 33.17
CA LEU A 37 1.40 50.93 33.52
C LEU A 37 0.78 49.53 33.70
N GLU A 38 -0.35 49.41 34.39
CA GLU A 38 -1.04 48.13 34.57
C GLU A 38 -1.51 47.53 33.23
N THR A 39 -2.10 48.35 32.35
CA THR A 39 -2.61 47.90 31.04
C THR A 39 -1.47 47.47 30.13
N HIS A 40 -0.41 48.28 30.03
CA HIS A 40 0.77 47.94 29.23
C HIS A 40 1.49 46.71 29.77
N THR A 41 1.66 46.57 31.08
CA THR A 41 2.32 45.39 31.67
C THR A 41 1.54 44.12 31.37
N LYS A 42 0.20 44.15 31.51
CA LYS A 42 -0.66 43.00 31.15
C LYS A 42 -0.56 42.68 29.65
N GLY A 43 -0.53 43.70 28.78
CA GLY A 43 -0.34 43.54 27.35
C GLY A 43 1.01 42.87 27.00
N TYR A 44 2.11 43.32 27.59
CA TYR A 44 3.43 42.71 27.37
C TYR A 44 3.53 41.27 27.91
N LEU A 45 2.93 40.97 29.06
CA LEU A 45 2.84 39.60 29.56
C LEU A 45 2.07 38.70 28.58
N PHE A 46 0.96 39.20 28.05
CA PHE A 46 0.14 38.50 27.08
C PHE A 46 0.89 38.26 25.74
N LEU A 47 1.57 39.28 25.21
CA LEU A 47 2.44 39.14 24.04
C LEU A 47 3.57 38.14 24.32
N GLY A 48 4.25 38.24 25.46
CA GLY A 48 5.30 37.31 25.87
C GLY A 48 4.83 35.86 25.85
N LEU A 49 3.60 35.60 26.29
CA LEU A 49 2.97 34.28 26.22
C LEU A 49 2.76 33.84 24.76
N ILE A 50 2.21 34.70 23.89
CA ILE A 50 2.01 34.39 22.47
C ILE A 50 3.32 34.04 21.77
N TYR A 51 4.32 34.92 21.86
CA TYR A 51 5.62 34.70 21.23
C TYR A 51 6.33 33.49 21.83
N GLY A 52 6.15 33.23 23.13
CA GLY A 52 6.64 32.02 23.79
C GLY A 52 6.03 30.73 23.21
N ILE A 53 4.70 30.70 23.00
CA ILE A 53 4.03 29.57 22.35
C ILE A 53 4.55 29.36 20.92
N LEU A 54 4.66 30.43 20.13
CA LEU A 54 5.18 30.35 18.76
C LEU A 54 6.63 29.85 18.73
N PHE A 55 7.48 30.36 19.62
CA PHE A 55 8.86 29.90 19.75
C PHE A 55 8.95 28.42 20.13
N LEU A 56 8.20 27.99 21.14
CA LEU A 56 8.15 26.58 21.55
C LEU A 56 7.66 25.67 20.41
N MET A 57 6.64 26.10 19.66
CA MET A 57 6.15 25.37 18.49
C MET A 57 7.21 25.28 17.38
N ALA A 58 7.95 26.36 17.14
CA ALA A 58 9.05 26.37 16.17
C ALA A 58 10.18 25.41 16.59
N VAL A 59 10.64 25.47 17.84
CA VAL A 59 11.69 24.58 18.37
C VAL A 59 11.24 23.12 18.35
N TYR A 60 10.03 22.82 18.81
CA TYR A 60 9.48 21.47 18.79
C TYR A 60 9.46 20.88 17.38
N ASN A 61 8.96 21.63 16.39
CA ASN A 61 8.90 21.15 15.01
C ASN A 61 10.28 21.12 14.33
N LEU A 62 11.24 21.94 14.77
CA LEU A 62 12.63 21.85 14.33
C LEU A 62 13.30 20.56 14.85
N ILE A 63 13.03 20.16 16.10
CA ILE A 63 13.48 18.86 16.64
C ILE A 63 12.88 17.71 15.83
N LEU A 64 11.57 17.78 15.52
CA LEU A 64 10.92 16.79 14.66
C LEU A 64 11.52 16.73 13.26
N TYR A 65 11.94 17.87 12.69
CA TYR A 65 12.65 17.90 11.42
C TYR A 65 13.94 17.08 11.47
N PHE A 66 14.78 17.27 12.50
CA PHE A 66 16.04 16.51 12.63
C PHE A 66 15.81 15.02 12.88
N SER A 67 14.72 14.66 13.58
CA SER A 67 14.36 13.27 13.85
C SER A 67 13.77 12.55 12.64
N ILE A 68 12.83 13.19 11.93
CA ILE A 68 12.02 12.57 10.88
C ILE A 68 12.60 12.82 9.47
N LYS A 69 13.38 13.89 9.30
CA LYS A 69 13.99 14.35 8.03
C LYS A 69 12.99 14.67 6.92
N GLU A 70 11.76 15.01 7.30
CA GLU A 70 10.69 15.43 6.38
C GLU A 70 10.70 16.94 6.17
N ARG A 71 10.75 17.39 4.90
CA ARG A 71 10.87 18.83 4.56
C ARG A 71 9.67 19.66 5.02
N THR A 72 8.51 19.06 5.26
CA THR A 72 7.33 19.81 5.68
C THR A 72 7.53 20.51 7.03
N TYR A 73 8.32 19.94 7.93
CA TYR A 73 8.61 20.53 9.24
C TYR A 73 9.43 21.82 9.14
N ILE A 74 10.41 21.90 8.22
CA ILE A 74 11.19 23.14 8.06
C ILE A 74 10.33 24.25 7.46
N TYR A 75 9.43 23.93 6.50
CA TYR A 75 8.50 24.93 5.97
C TYR A 75 7.52 25.44 7.03
N TYR A 76 7.10 24.58 7.95
CA TYR A 76 6.28 24.98 9.08
C TYR A 76 7.02 25.92 10.05
N VAL A 77 8.27 25.61 10.37
CA VAL A 77 9.10 26.49 11.23
C VAL A 77 9.28 27.86 10.57
N LEU A 78 9.58 27.89 9.27
CA LEU A 78 9.68 29.15 8.51
C LEU A 78 8.36 29.93 8.51
N TYR A 79 7.23 29.23 8.45
CA TYR A 79 5.90 29.84 8.54
C TYR A 79 5.61 30.44 9.92
N ILE A 80 5.91 29.75 11.03
CA ILE A 80 5.71 30.34 12.35
C ILE A 80 6.61 31.57 12.54
N LEU A 81 7.87 31.48 12.13
CA LEU A 81 8.80 32.59 12.28
C LEU A 81 8.35 33.81 11.45
N SER A 82 7.83 33.59 10.24
CA SER A 82 7.26 34.66 9.43
C SER A 82 5.96 35.21 10.02
N ALA A 83 5.12 34.38 10.65
CA ALA A 83 3.92 34.80 11.37
C ALA A 83 4.25 35.65 12.60
N ALA A 84 5.22 35.22 13.42
CA ALA A 84 5.72 36.01 14.56
C ALA A 84 6.30 37.36 14.09
N PHE A 85 7.04 37.35 12.98
CA PHE A 85 7.58 38.57 12.38
C PHE A 85 6.47 39.48 11.84
N PHE A 86 5.38 38.93 11.31
CA PHE A 86 4.22 39.69 10.84
C PHE A 86 3.45 40.37 11.98
N ILE A 87 3.13 39.66 13.06
CA ILE A 87 2.41 40.27 14.21
C ILE A 87 3.24 41.34 14.93
N SER A 88 4.57 41.20 14.93
CA SER A 88 5.47 42.16 15.57
C SER A 88 5.42 43.57 15.00
N ARG A 89 4.85 43.75 13.80
CA ARG A 89 4.59 45.07 13.20
C ARG A 89 3.47 45.78 13.96
N LYS A 90 2.34 45.10 14.17
CA LYS A 90 1.15 45.67 14.81
C LYS A 90 1.43 46.01 16.26
N ASP A 91 2.14 45.11 16.93
CA ASP A 91 2.45 45.23 18.35
C ASP A 91 3.63 46.19 18.63
N GLY A 92 4.31 46.69 17.59
CA GLY A 92 5.45 47.59 17.69
C GLY A 92 6.74 46.94 18.22
N LEU A 93 6.70 45.66 18.62
CA LEU A 93 7.83 44.96 19.21
C LEU A 93 9.04 44.86 18.27
N ALA A 94 8.83 44.73 16.97
CA ALA A 94 9.93 44.69 16.02
C ALA A 94 10.73 46.00 16.01
N PHE A 95 10.02 47.13 15.99
CA PHE A 95 10.68 48.42 16.10
C PHE A 95 11.38 48.56 17.45
N GLN A 96 10.72 48.16 18.55
CA GLN A 96 11.26 48.28 19.90
C GLN A 96 12.53 47.45 20.12
N PHE A 97 12.59 46.22 19.61
CA PHE A 97 13.65 45.26 19.94
C PHE A 97 14.61 44.93 18.80
N LEU A 98 14.18 44.95 17.53
CA LEU A 98 15.01 44.52 16.41
C LEU A 98 15.77 45.68 15.76
N TRP A 99 15.15 46.85 15.62
CA TRP A 99 15.77 48.01 14.96
C TRP A 99 15.36 49.37 15.58
N PRO A 100 15.53 49.57 16.89
CA PRO A 100 15.11 50.82 17.56
C PRO A 100 15.80 52.07 17.00
N HIS A 101 17.01 51.93 16.44
CA HIS A 101 17.80 53.02 15.89
C HIS A 101 17.57 53.26 14.38
N MET A 102 16.77 52.43 13.70
CA MET A 102 16.54 52.49 12.25
C MET A 102 15.04 52.55 11.94
N PRO A 103 14.36 53.68 12.18
CA PRO A 103 12.90 53.81 12.01
C PRO A 103 12.45 53.62 10.55
N GLN A 104 13.35 53.86 9.58
CA GLN A 104 13.09 53.61 8.16
C GLN A 104 12.70 52.15 7.86
N MET A 105 13.16 51.19 8.68
CA MET A 105 12.83 49.78 8.51
C MET A 105 11.34 49.48 8.76
N ASN A 106 10.64 50.33 9.52
CA ASN A 106 9.21 50.17 9.75
C ASN A 106 8.37 50.36 8.48
N GLU A 107 8.84 51.22 7.56
CA GLU A 107 8.14 51.44 6.28
C GLU A 107 8.13 50.16 5.43
N TYR A 108 9.19 49.35 5.52
CA TYR A 108 9.33 48.10 4.76
C TYR A 108 8.83 46.85 5.51
N HIS A 109 8.73 46.92 6.85
CA HIS A 109 8.41 45.76 7.69
C HIS A 109 7.11 45.08 7.29
N HIS A 110 6.07 45.84 6.95
CA HIS A 110 4.79 45.27 6.52
C HIS A 110 4.94 44.40 5.27
N SER A 111 5.58 44.94 4.23
CA SER A 111 5.76 44.26 2.94
C SER A 111 6.59 42.99 3.07
N VAL A 112 7.72 43.08 3.77
CA VAL A 112 8.63 41.94 3.96
C VAL A 112 7.95 40.83 4.76
N SER A 113 7.31 41.19 5.89
CA SER A 113 6.69 40.19 6.75
C SER A 113 5.49 39.50 6.09
N LEU A 114 4.65 40.24 5.37
CA LEU A 114 3.52 39.67 4.63
C LEU A 114 3.97 38.75 3.50
N PHE A 115 4.99 39.17 2.73
CA PHE A 115 5.57 38.34 1.67
C PHE A 115 6.11 37.02 2.23
N LEU A 116 6.89 37.09 3.32
CA LEU A 116 7.42 35.89 3.98
C LEU A 116 6.28 35.00 4.48
N LEU A 117 5.26 35.58 5.11
CA LEU A 117 4.10 34.85 5.64
C LEU A 117 3.38 34.04 4.57
N LEU A 118 2.95 34.70 3.48
CA LEU A 118 2.19 34.06 2.42
C LEU A 118 3.03 33.03 1.66
N THR A 119 4.31 33.35 1.41
CA THR A 119 5.23 32.45 0.70
C THR A 119 5.51 31.19 1.50
N THR A 120 5.87 31.34 2.78
CA THR A 120 6.17 30.19 3.65
C THR A 120 4.94 29.33 3.92
N PHE A 121 3.77 29.95 4.10
CA PHE A 121 2.49 29.23 4.20
C PHE A 121 2.20 28.40 2.94
N LEU A 122 2.45 28.96 1.75
CA LEU A 122 2.22 28.25 0.50
C LEU A 122 3.21 27.10 0.27
N LEU A 123 4.48 27.29 0.63
CA LEU A 123 5.47 26.21 0.61
C LEU A 123 5.11 25.09 1.59
N TYR A 124 4.65 25.46 2.78
CA TYR A 124 4.15 24.54 3.80
C TYR A 124 2.96 23.72 3.28
N THR A 125 1.91 24.36 2.77
CA THR A 125 0.70 23.66 2.29
C THR A 125 0.99 22.75 1.10
N ASN A 126 1.83 23.20 0.16
CA ASN A 126 2.30 22.39 -0.97
C ASN A 126 3.01 21.11 -0.50
N SER A 127 3.91 21.23 0.48
CA SER A 127 4.65 20.08 1.03
C SER A 127 3.77 19.22 1.95
N PHE A 128 2.81 19.81 2.66
CA PHE A 128 1.93 19.08 3.58
C PHE A 128 1.02 18.11 2.84
N ILE A 129 0.38 18.59 1.78
CA ILE A 129 -0.58 17.82 0.97
C ILE A 129 0.11 17.02 -0.16
N ASP A 130 1.37 17.33 -0.47
CA ASP A 130 2.09 16.82 -1.64
C ASP A 130 1.38 17.15 -2.96
N ILE A 131 1.04 18.44 -3.11
CA ILE A 131 0.24 18.95 -4.25
C ILE A 131 0.96 18.71 -5.59
N LYS A 132 2.29 18.79 -5.60
CA LYS A 132 3.12 18.59 -6.80
C LYS A 132 2.85 17.23 -7.46
N ASN A 133 2.76 16.17 -6.66
CA ASN A 133 2.58 14.81 -7.16
C ASN A 133 1.10 14.43 -7.31
N THR A 134 0.23 14.96 -6.45
CA THR A 134 -1.19 14.57 -6.44
C THR A 134 -2.05 15.36 -7.44
N HIS A 135 -1.81 16.68 -7.59
CA HIS A 135 -2.68 17.58 -8.38
C HIS A 135 -1.87 18.69 -9.08
N PRO A 136 -1.24 18.41 -10.24
CA PRO A 136 -0.31 19.33 -10.90
C PRO A 136 -0.95 20.65 -11.36
N ARG A 137 -2.27 20.67 -11.63
CA ARG A 137 -2.99 21.93 -11.94
C ARG A 137 -3.07 22.88 -10.76
N ILE A 138 -3.31 22.37 -9.55
CA ILE A 138 -3.33 23.18 -8.33
C ILE A 138 -1.91 23.67 -8.04
N TYR A 139 -0.89 22.82 -8.26
CA TYR A 139 0.50 23.21 -8.13
C TYR A 139 0.88 24.36 -9.09
N LEU A 140 0.40 24.34 -10.33
CA LEU A 140 0.59 25.44 -11.28
C LEU A 140 -0.03 26.75 -10.77
N VAL A 141 -1.28 26.71 -10.28
CA VAL A 141 -1.96 27.87 -9.68
C VAL A 141 -1.18 28.41 -8.49
N ASN A 142 -0.67 27.53 -7.62
CA ASN A 142 0.16 27.93 -6.48
C ASN A 142 1.45 28.64 -6.93
N ASN A 143 2.12 28.17 -7.98
CA ASN A 143 3.29 28.88 -8.49
C ASN A 143 2.95 30.24 -9.10
N ILE A 144 1.78 30.39 -9.72
CA ILE A 144 1.28 31.70 -10.20
C ILE A 144 1.01 32.63 -9.00
N ILE A 145 0.41 32.12 -7.92
CA ILE A 145 0.20 32.90 -6.69
C ILE A 145 1.54 33.33 -6.07
N LEU A 146 2.55 32.44 -6.03
CA LEU A 146 3.90 32.80 -5.59
C LEU A 146 4.50 33.93 -6.44
N LEU A 147 4.35 33.85 -7.76
CA LEU A 147 4.83 34.90 -8.67
C LEU A 147 4.11 36.22 -8.42
N ILE A 148 2.78 36.21 -8.26
CA ILE A 148 1.99 37.40 -7.94
C ILE A 148 2.44 38.01 -6.60
N ASN A 149 2.64 37.18 -5.57
CA ASN A 149 3.13 37.64 -4.26
C ASN A 149 4.52 38.26 -4.35
N PHE A 150 5.41 37.67 -5.17
CA PHE A 150 6.75 38.20 -5.40
C PHE A 150 6.71 39.53 -6.15
N LEU A 151 5.91 39.64 -7.22
CA LEU A 151 5.75 40.90 -7.96
C LEU A 151 5.14 42.00 -7.08
N HIS A 152 4.16 41.65 -6.24
CA HIS A 152 3.58 42.57 -5.27
C HIS A 152 4.61 43.02 -4.23
N PHE A 153 5.43 42.11 -3.71
CA PHE A 153 6.52 42.44 -2.80
C PHE A 153 7.48 43.46 -3.44
N ILE A 154 7.94 43.21 -4.66
CA ILE A 154 8.80 44.16 -5.39
C ILE A 154 8.11 45.51 -5.60
N PHE A 155 6.84 45.51 -5.98
CA PHE A 155 6.06 46.74 -6.14
C PHE A 155 6.00 47.56 -4.85
N THR A 156 5.67 46.94 -3.72
CA THR A 156 5.58 47.66 -2.43
C THR A 156 6.94 48.11 -1.89
N LEU A 157 8.04 47.46 -2.28
CA LEU A 157 9.39 47.87 -1.93
C LEU A 157 9.82 49.13 -2.69
N ILE A 158 9.41 49.26 -3.95
CA ILE A 158 9.65 50.46 -4.79
C ILE A 158 8.72 51.60 -4.40
N PHE A 159 7.47 51.28 -4.02
CA PHE A 159 6.44 52.25 -3.68
C PHE A 159 5.88 52.05 -2.25
N PRO A 160 6.65 52.36 -1.19
CA PRO A 160 6.24 52.13 0.20
C PRO A 160 4.95 52.84 0.60
N ALA A 161 4.64 53.98 -0.01
CA ALA A 161 3.40 54.72 0.25
C ALA A 161 2.12 53.91 -0.08
N TYR A 162 2.23 52.88 -0.92
CA TYR A 162 1.13 51.99 -1.31
C TYR A 162 1.22 50.63 -0.60
N SER A 163 1.89 50.56 0.55
CA SER A 163 1.91 49.39 1.43
C SER A 163 0.53 49.11 2.06
N SER A 164 -0.26 50.17 2.30
CA SER A 164 -1.51 50.13 3.08
C SER A 164 -2.82 49.73 2.34
N PRO A 165 -3.03 49.93 1.01
CA PRO A 165 -4.32 49.66 0.37
C PRO A 165 -4.53 48.22 -0.11
N LEU A 166 -3.67 47.24 0.23
CA LEU A 166 -3.74 45.87 -0.30
C LEU A 166 -4.03 44.72 0.70
N PRO A 167 -4.96 44.85 1.67
CA PRO A 167 -5.47 43.69 2.41
C PRO A 167 -6.22 42.69 1.50
N MET A 168 -6.68 43.12 0.31
CA MET A 168 -7.56 42.32 -0.54
C MET A 168 -6.86 41.11 -1.19
N VAL A 169 -5.59 41.23 -1.60
CA VAL A 169 -4.81 40.09 -2.15
C VAL A 169 -4.55 39.05 -1.07
N SER A 170 -4.25 39.47 0.16
CA SER A 170 -4.06 38.60 1.32
C SER A 170 -5.35 37.87 1.67
N ILE A 171 -6.49 38.57 1.72
CA ILE A 171 -7.81 37.98 1.95
C ILE A 171 -8.12 36.94 0.87
N CYS A 172 -7.96 37.27 -0.41
CA CYS A 172 -8.16 36.34 -1.52
C CYS A 172 -7.25 35.10 -1.41
N SER A 173 -6.00 35.27 -0.97
CA SER A 173 -5.06 34.16 -0.77
C SER A 173 -5.52 33.23 0.36
N PHE A 174 -5.94 33.76 1.51
CA PHE A 174 -6.47 32.94 2.60
C PHE A 174 -7.77 32.24 2.24
N ILE A 175 -8.68 32.91 1.53
CA ILE A 175 -9.92 32.29 1.01
C ILE A 175 -9.59 31.17 0.02
N TYR A 176 -8.66 31.41 -0.89
CA TYR A 176 -8.18 30.40 -1.83
C TYR A 176 -7.62 29.17 -1.08
N PHE A 177 -6.75 29.38 -0.10
CA PHE A 177 -6.18 28.29 0.70
C PHE A 177 -7.23 27.55 1.49
N LEU A 178 -8.22 28.24 2.06
CA LEU A 178 -9.34 27.61 2.74
C LEU A 178 -10.13 26.72 1.77
N GLY A 179 -10.43 27.21 0.57
CA GLY A 179 -11.10 26.44 -0.48
C GLY A 179 -10.33 25.19 -0.90
N VAL A 180 -9.01 25.31 -1.14
CA VAL A 180 -8.15 24.15 -1.45
C VAL A 180 -8.14 23.13 -0.30
N THR A 181 -8.02 23.62 0.94
CA THR A 181 -7.96 22.78 2.14
C THR A 181 -9.28 22.01 2.34
N VAL A 182 -10.43 22.68 2.17
CA VAL A 182 -11.77 22.06 2.22
C VAL A 182 -11.95 21.05 1.09
N TYR A 183 -11.46 21.34 -0.12
CA TYR A 183 -11.48 20.40 -1.24
C TYR A 183 -10.77 19.07 -0.89
N TYR A 184 -9.60 19.13 -0.24
CA TYR A 184 -8.88 17.92 0.20
C TYR A 184 -9.55 17.19 1.37
N LEU A 185 -10.21 17.92 2.27
CA LEU A 185 -11.02 17.31 3.32
C LEU A 185 -12.17 16.48 2.70
N ASN A 186 -12.84 17.02 1.68
CA ASN A 186 -13.90 16.32 0.94
C ASN A 186 -13.38 15.12 0.12
N LYS A 187 -12.08 15.09 -0.20
CA LYS A 187 -11.39 13.94 -0.81
C LYS A 187 -10.93 12.88 0.20
N ASN A 188 -11.46 12.91 1.43
CA ASN A 188 -11.13 11.98 2.52
C ASN A 188 -9.67 12.01 2.99
N TYR A 189 -8.90 13.06 2.68
CA TYR A 189 -7.57 13.25 3.26
C TYR A 189 -7.68 13.87 4.66
N LYS A 190 -8.00 13.01 5.64
CA LYS A 190 -8.29 13.37 7.03
C LYS A 190 -7.23 14.25 7.73
N PRO A 191 -5.91 14.13 7.48
CA PRO A 191 -4.90 14.97 8.13
C PRO A 191 -5.10 16.48 7.95
N VAL A 192 -5.84 16.89 6.91
CA VAL A 192 -6.09 18.32 6.58
C VAL A 192 -7.12 18.98 7.50
N ARG A 193 -7.91 18.22 8.25
CA ARG A 193 -9.01 18.76 9.09
C ARG A 193 -8.59 19.89 10.03
N TYR A 194 -7.41 19.80 10.65
CA TYR A 194 -6.94 20.83 11.56
C TYR A 194 -6.41 22.05 10.81
N LEU A 195 -5.93 21.89 9.57
CA LEU A 195 -5.53 23.01 8.72
C LEU A 195 -6.76 23.88 8.36
N VAL A 196 -7.95 23.28 8.21
CA VAL A 196 -9.21 24.04 8.05
C VAL A 196 -9.47 24.91 9.27
N VAL A 197 -9.32 24.37 10.49
CA VAL A 197 -9.57 25.10 11.74
C VAL A 197 -8.68 26.36 11.83
N GLY A 198 -7.37 26.21 11.56
CA GLY A 198 -6.43 27.34 11.58
C GLY A 198 -6.77 28.41 10.55
N LEU A 199 -7.01 28.01 9.30
CA LEU A 199 -7.41 28.93 8.23
C LEU A 199 -8.75 29.62 8.49
N SER A 200 -9.73 28.91 9.05
CA SER A 200 -11.02 29.50 9.44
C SER A 200 -10.85 30.55 10.54
N ALA A 201 -9.99 30.31 11.53
CA ALA A 201 -9.68 31.30 12.57
C ALA A 201 -9.02 32.55 11.98
N MET A 202 -8.09 32.38 11.02
CA MET A 202 -7.46 33.50 10.32
C MET A 202 -8.47 34.32 9.50
N VAL A 203 -9.33 33.65 8.71
CA VAL A 203 -10.39 34.32 7.94
C VAL A 203 -11.37 35.06 8.87
N MET A 204 -11.73 34.47 10.01
CA MET A 204 -12.59 35.11 11.00
C MET A 204 -11.94 36.36 11.60
N ALA A 205 -10.64 36.32 11.93
CA ALA A 205 -9.91 37.49 12.42
C ALA A 205 -9.87 38.62 11.37
N LEU A 206 -9.66 38.28 10.10
CA LEU A 206 -9.72 39.25 9.00
C LEU A 206 -11.10 39.92 8.89
N ILE A 207 -12.18 39.16 9.06
CA ILE A 207 -13.55 39.68 9.05
C ILE A 207 -13.77 40.62 10.25
N VAL A 208 -13.44 40.20 11.47
CA VAL A 208 -13.63 41.02 12.69
C VAL A 208 -12.91 42.36 12.57
N LEU A 209 -11.68 42.35 12.07
CA LEU A 209 -10.92 43.59 11.89
C LEU A 209 -11.49 44.48 10.79
N LYS A 210 -12.00 43.90 9.71
CA LYS A 210 -12.64 44.71 8.67
C LYS A 210 -13.95 45.32 9.17
N LEU A 211 -14.70 44.61 10.02
CA LEU A 211 -15.90 45.14 10.66
C LEU A 211 -15.56 46.28 11.64
N MET A 212 -14.47 46.15 12.41
CA MET A 212 -13.95 47.24 13.25
C MET A 212 -13.59 48.47 12.39
N PHE A 213 -12.87 48.26 11.28
CA PHE A 213 -12.51 49.34 10.33
C PHE A 213 -13.73 49.99 9.66
N LEU A 214 -14.86 49.27 9.53
CA LEU A 214 -16.11 49.81 9.02
C LEU A 214 -16.93 50.53 10.10
N ASN A 215 -16.36 50.70 11.30
CA ASN A 215 -17.03 51.24 12.49
C ASN A 215 -18.31 50.46 12.89
N LEU A 216 -18.40 49.17 12.54
CA LEU A 216 -19.51 48.30 12.94
C LEU A 216 -19.27 47.62 14.29
N ILE A 217 -18.02 47.52 14.69
CA ILE A 217 -17.60 46.96 15.98
C ILE A 217 -16.69 47.98 16.65
N GLU A 218 -16.98 48.30 17.90
CA GLU A 218 -16.15 49.21 18.70
C GLU A 218 -14.84 48.53 19.11
N TRP A 219 -13.78 49.34 19.23
CA TRP A 219 -12.50 48.87 19.73
C TRP A 219 -12.63 48.34 21.16
N ASN A 220 -11.98 47.20 21.43
CA ASN A 220 -11.75 46.71 22.77
C ASN A 220 -10.42 45.94 22.83
N TRP A 221 -9.93 45.71 24.05
CA TRP A 221 -8.66 45.01 24.30
C TRP A 221 -8.61 43.59 23.69
N PHE A 222 -9.76 42.94 23.50
CA PHE A 222 -9.81 41.61 22.90
C PHE A 222 -9.63 41.66 21.37
N ILE A 223 -10.30 42.61 20.70
CA ILE A 223 -10.23 42.82 19.25
C ILE A 223 -8.83 43.31 18.85
N GLU A 224 -8.18 44.09 19.72
CA GLU A 224 -6.79 44.52 19.51
C GLU A 224 -5.86 43.33 19.21
N TYR A 225 -6.03 42.22 19.91
CA TYR A 225 -5.20 41.02 19.77
C TYR A 225 -5.80 39.90 18.91
N VAL A 226 -6.87 40.17 18.13
CA VAL A 226 -7.57 39.15 17.34
C VAL A 226 -6.68 38.40 16.34
N TYR A 227 -5.72 39.08 15.71
CA TYR A 227 -4.73 38.43 14.84
C TYR A 227 -3.81 37.48 15.62
N ASN A 228 -3.39 37.88 16.83
CA ASN A 228 -2.48 37.10 17.65
C ASN A 228 -3.17 35.81 18.11
N TYR A 229 -4.44 35.90 18.52
CA TYR A 229 -5.25 34.71 18.81
C TYR A 229 -5.37 33.79 17.60
N ALA A 230 -5.68 34.32 16.41
CA ALA A 230 -5.82 33.52 15.20
C ALA A 230 -4.53 32.81 14.80
N ILE A 231 -3.38 33.47 14.90
CA ILE A 231 -2.06 32.86 14.60
C ILE A 231 -1.69 31.78 15.61
N VAL A 232 -2.00 31.95 16.90
CA VAL A 232 -1.79 30.90 17.90
C VAL A 232 -2.68 29.69 17.63
N ILE A 233 -3.97 29.91 17.32
CA ILE A 233 -4.90 28.84 16.95
C ILE A 233 -4.40 28.12 15.70
N ASP A 234 -3.97 28.85 14.68
CA ASP A 234 -3.42 28.28 13.45
C ASP A 234 -2.15 27.47 13.70
N ALA A 235 -1.19 28.02 14.46
CA ALA A 235 0.05 27.32 14.81
C ALA A 235 -0.22 26.00 15.55
N ILE A 236 -1.11 26.02 16.55
CA ILE A 236 -1.53 24.81 17.29
C ILE A 236 -2.21 23.82 16.34
N ALA A 237 -3.16 24.28 15.53
CA ALA A 237 -3.93 23.43 14.63
C ALA A 237 -3.03 22.79 13.56
N MET A 238 -2.08 23.54 13.00
CA MET A 238 -1.08 23.01 12.08
C MET A 238 -0.15 21.99 12.74
N SER A 239 0.28 22.19 14.00
CA SER A 239 1.08 21.20 14.72
C SER A 239 0.30 19.89 14.93
N LEU A 240 -0.99 19.98 15.24
CA LEU A 240 -1.89 18.82 15.29
C LEU A 240 -2.06 18.17 13.91
N ALA A 241 -2.16 18.96 12.84
CA ALA A 241 -2.19 18.47 11.46
C ALA A 241 -0.92 17.67 11.11
N MET A 242 0.26 18.13 11.55
CA MET A 242 1.52 17.40 11.38
C MET A 242 1.52 16.07 12.11
N ARG A 243 1.04 16.05 13.36
CA ARG A 243 0.92 14.81 14.14
C ARG A 243 0.05 13.80 13.41
N ASP A 244 -1.12 14.22 12.92
CA ASP A 244 -2.04 13.36 12.19
C ASP A 244 -1.46 12.91 10.84
N LYS A 245 -0.76 13.79 10.12
CA LYS A 245 -0.02 13.42 8.89
C LYS A 245 1.03 12.35 9.19
N LEU A 246 1.80 12.49 10.28
CA LEU A 246 2.81 11.51 10.68
C LEU A 246 2.18 10.15 10.97
N VAL A 247 1.09 10.11 11.73
CA VAL A 247 0.35 8.87 12.02
C VAL A 247 -0.20 8.25 10.75
N TYR A 248 -0.78 9.05 9.85
CA TYR A 248 -1.30 8.59 8.57
C TYR A 248 -0.20 7.97 7.69
N LEU A 249 0.96 8.62 7.57
CA LEU A 249 2.09 8.11 6.80
C LEU A 249 2.66 6.82 7.38
N ARG A 250 2.76 6.71 8.72
CA ARG A 250 3.19 5.47 9.38
C ARG A 250 2.23 4.31 9.12
N THR A 251 0.94 4.54 9.30
CA THR A 251 -0.09 3.52 9.06
C THR A 251 -0.08 3.05 7.61
N LYS A 252 0.04 3.98 6.64
CA LYS A 252 0.11 3.64 5.22
C LYS A 252 1.37 2.85 4.88
N LYS A 253 2.51 3.18 5.51
CA LYS A 253 3.76 2.44 5.34
C LYS A 253 3.64 1.02 5.91
N GLU A 254 3.12 0.88 7.11
CA GLU A 254 2.88 -0.42 7.75
C GLU A 254 1.96 -1.32 6.91
N GLN A 255 0.86 -0.78 6.38
CA GLN A 255 -0.02 -1.51 5.46
C GLN A 255 0.69 -1.95 4.18
N THR A 256 1.56 -1.09 3.63
CA THR A 256 2.32 -1.42 2.42
C THR A 256 3.35 -2.52 2.70
N ASP A 257 4.02 -2.45 3.84
CA ASP A 257 5.02 -3.44 4.26
C ASP A 257 4.35 -4.79 4.58
N GLN A 258 3.17 -4.78 5.21
CA GLN A 258 2.36 -6.00 5.42
C GLN A 258 1.87 -6.62 4.10
N ALA A 259 1.39 -5.81 3.15
CA ALA A 259 0.96 -6.30 1.85
C ALA A 259 2.11 -6.96 1.07
N LYS A 260 3.31 -6.38 1.14
CA LYS A 260 4.52 -6.98 0.54
C LYS A 260 4.90 -8.29 1.21
N LEU A 261 4.87 -8.35 2.54
CA LEU A 261 5.17 -9.58 3.28
C LEU A 261 4.18 -10.70 2.93
N GLU A 262 2.89 -10.39 2.80
CA GLU A 262 1.89 -11.37 2.37
C GLU A 262 2.10 -11.81 0.92
N GLU A 263 2.46 -10.89 0.02
CA GLU A 263 2.81 -11.24 -1.37
C GLU A 263 4.02 -12.18 -1.43
N GLU A 264 5.07 -11.92 -0.65
CA GLU A 264 6.24 -12.81 -0.53
C GLU A 264 5.86 -14.18 0.04
N ARG A 265 5.02 -14.21 1.08
CA ARG A 265 4.53 -15.46 1.68
C ARG A 265 3.75 -16.30 0.67
N LEU A 266 2.86 -15.68 -0.10
CA LEU A 266 2.09 -16.36 -1.15
C LEU A 266 3.00 -16.89 -2.27
N LYS A 267 4.07 -16.15 -2.64
CA LYS A 267 5.07 -16.66 -3.60
C LYS A 267 5.79 -17.89 -3.07
N THR A 268 6.29 -17.85 -1.84
CA THR A 268 6.95 -19.01 -1.21
C THR A 268 6.01 -20.20 -1.07
N GLU A 269 4.74 -19.98 -0.73
CA GLU A 269 3.75 -21.05 -0.66
C GLU A 269 3.47 -21.68 -2.04
N ASN A 270 3.36 -20.86 -3.10
CA ASN A 270 3.21 -21.35 -4.46
C ASN A 270 4.45 -22.13 -4.94
N GLU A 271 5.66 -21.64 -4.65
CA GLU A 271 6.90 -22.37 -4.95
C GLU A 271 6.94 -23.72 -4.21
N LEU A 272 6.53 -23.75 -2.94
CA LEU A 272 6.45 -24.99 -2.17
C LEU A 272 5.45 -25.98 -2.77
N ILE A 273 4.28 -25.49 -3.22
CA ILE A 273 3.28 -26.32 -3.90
C ILE A 273 3.85 -26.87 -5.22
N GLN A 274 4.53 -26.05 -6.01
CA GLN A 274 5.18 -26.50 -7.25
C GLN A 274 6.25 -27.55 -6.99
N LEU A 275 7.12 -27.34 -6.00
CA LEU A 275 8.12 -28.32 -5.59
C LEU A 275 7.49 -29.62 -5.10
N LYS A 276 6.38 -29.55 -4.36
CA LYS A 276 5.64 -30.72 -3.90
C LYS A 276 5.01 -31.48 -5.07
N ASN A 277 4.44 -30.77 -6.05
CA ASN A 277 3.88 -31.39 -7.26
C ASN A 277 4.97 -32.05 -8.10
N LEU A 278 6.10 -31.37 -8.34
CA LEU A 278 7.25 -31.96 -9.03
C LEU A 278 7.78 -33.20 -8.32
N LYS A 279 7.83 -33.19 -6.99
CA LYS A 279 8.23 -34.36 -6.18
C LYS A 279 7.24 -35.50 -6.34
N LEU A 280 5.94 -35.23 -6.27
CA LEU A 280 4.89 -36.23 -6.46
C LEU A 280 4.91 -36.83 -7.86
N GLU A 281 5.09 -36.00 -8.90
CA GLU A 281 5.24 -36.46 -10.29
C GLU A 281 6.48 -37.34 -10.47
N SER A 282 7.62 -36.94 -9.87
CA SER A 282 8.83 -37.76 -9.85
C SER A 282 8.63 -39.10 -9.14
N GLU A 283 7.87 -39.13 -8.05
CA GLU A 283 7.59 -40.36 -7.31
C GLU A 283 6.67 -41.30 -8.10
N VAL A 284 5.62 -40.77 -8.74
CA VAL A 284 4.71 -41.53 -9.61
C VAL A 284 5.45 -42.09 -10.83
N THR A 285 6.26 -41.26 -11.49
CA THR A 285 7.06 -41.71 -12.65
C THR A 285 8.07 -42.78 -12.25
N HIS A 286 8.72 -42.64 -11.09
CA HIS A 286 9.62 -43.66 -10.55
C HIS A 286 8.89 -44.99 -10.32
N GLN A 287 7.74 -44.98 -9.63
CA GLN A 287 6.94 -46.19 -9.39
C GLN A 287 6.47 -46.84 -10.71
N ASN A 288 5.98 -46.05 -11.67
CA ASN A 288 5.59 -46.55 -12.98
C ASN A 288 6.77 -47.20 -13.73
N SER A 289 7.97 -46.62 -13.64
CA SER A 289 9.16 -47.18 -14.29
C SER A 289 9.56 -48.53 -13.69
N GLN A 290 9.47 -48.68 -12.36
CA GLN A 290 9.75 -49.95 -11.68
C GLN A 290 8.76 -51.05 -12.11
N LEU A 291 7.47 -50.70 -12.23
CA LEU A 291 6.46 -51.63 -12.74
C LEU A 291 6.71 -52.04 -14.20
N ALA A 292 7.05 -51.08 -15.06
CA ALA A 292 7.34 -51.37 -16.47
C ALA A 292 8.57 -52.30 -16.61
N ALA A 293 9.60 -52.09 -15.79
CA ALA A 293 10.76 -52.98 -15.71
C ALA A 293 10.36 -54.39 -15.24
N PHE A 294 9.56 -54.49 -14.17
CA PHE A 294 9.06 -55.78 -13.68
C PHE A 294 8.24 -56.54 -14.73
N ALA A 295 7.31 -55.85 -15.41
CA ALA A 295 6.50 -56.43 -16.46
C ALA A 295 7.37 -56.92 -17.63
N THR A 296 8.39 -56.16 -18.02
CA THR A 296 9.29 -56.53 -19.12
C THR A 296 10.16 -57.74 -18.77
N ASN A 297 10.70 -57.79 -17.55
CA ASN A 297 11.44 -58.96 -17.07
C ASN A 297 10.55 -60.22 -17.03
N SER A 298 9.28 -60.05 -16.67
CA SER A 298 8.29 -61.15 -16.67
C SER A 298 7.99 -61.64 -18.10
N VAL A 299 7.86 -60.73 -19.09
CA VAL A 299 7.71 -61.10 -20.51
C VAL A 299 8.90 -61.93 -20.97
N GLN A 300 10.13 -61.46 -20.70
CA GLN A 300 11.36 -62.14 -21.13
C GLN A 300 11.51 -63.52 -20.51
N LYS A 301 11.20 -63.68 -19.21
CA LYS A 301 11.19 -64.99 -18.53
C LYS A 301 10.19 -65.93 -19.21
N MET A 302 8.99 -65.45 -19.54
CA MET A 302 7.95 -66.25 -20.19
C MET A 302 8.34 -66.65 -21.64
N GLU A 303 8.94 -65.74 -22.41
CA GLU A 303 9.46 -66.05 -23.76
C GLU A 303 10.56 -67.13 -23.71
N PHE A 304 11.42 -67.08 -22.70
CA PHE A 304 12.45 -68.09 -22.51
C PHE A 304 11.86 -69.46 -22.15
N LEU A 305 10.92 -69.51 -21.20
CA LEU A 305 10.23 -70.76 -20.82
C LEU A 305 9.47 -71.36 -22.00
N ASN A 306 8.77 -70.54 -22.80
CA ASN A 306 8.05 -71.01 -23.98
C ASN A 306 8.97 -71.52 -25.08
N ARG A 307 10.15 -70.91 -25.27
CA ARG A 307 11.18 -71.42 -26.21
C ARG A 307 11.72 -72.77 -25.74
N LEU A 308 12.12 -72.88 -24.48
CA LEU A 308 12.58 -74.14 -23.89
C LEU A 308 11.52 -75.23 -24.00
N LYS A 309 10.25 -74.89 -23.74
CA LYS A 309 9.13 -75.81 -23.90
C LYS A 309 9.02 -76.30 -25.34
N LYS A 310 9.05 -75.40 -26.32
CA LYS A 310 8.94 -75.76 -27.74
C LYS A 310 10.10 -76.66 -28.19
N GLU A 311 11.32 -76.34 -27.80
CA GLU A 311 12.49 -77.20 -28.09
C GLU A 311 12.34 -78.59 -27.47
N LEU A 312 11.82 -78.70 -26.24
CA LEU A 312 11.57 -79.98 -25.58
C LEU A 312 10.37 -80.73 -26.19
N GLU A 313 9.34 -80.04 -26.67
CA GLU A 313 8.20 -80.62 -27.38
C GLU A 313 8.65 -81.21 -28.73
N ASP A 314 9.48 -80.49 -29.50
CA ASP A 314 10.05 -80.96 -30.76
C ASP A 314 10.89 -82.25 -30.54
N ILE A 315 11.71 -82.29 -29.48
CA ILE A 315 12.48 -83.50 -29.10
C ILE A 315 11.56 -84.64 -28.63
N SER A 316 10.43 -84.32 -27.98
CA SER A 316 9.47 -85.32 -27.51
C SER A 316 8.72 -86.02 -28.65
N VAL A 317 8.57 -85.36 -29.81
CA VAL A 317 7.99 -85.95 -31.02
C VAL A 317 8.93 -87.00 -31.62
N GLU A 318 10.23 -86.78 -31.53
CA GLU A 318 11.26 -87.74 -31.99
C GLU A 318 11.45 -88.93 -31.03
N VAL A 319 11.14 -88.77 -29.73
CA VAL A 319 11.29 -89.82 -28.71
C VAL A 319 10.04 -89.95 -27.81
N PRO A 320 8.96 -90.63 -28.27
CA PRO A 320 7.63 -90.58 -27.65
C PRO A 320 7.50 -91.21 -26.24
N GLU A 321 8.39 -92.14 -25.88
CA GLU A 321 8.35 -92.89 -24.62
C GLU A 321 9.26 -92.32 -23.51
N ASN A 322 9.92 -91.17 -23.73
CA ASN A 322 10.82 -90.62 -22.72
C ASN A 322 10.05 -89.94 -21.57
N VAL A 323 9.87 -90.67 -20.47
CA VAL A 323 9.18 -90.23 -19.24
C VAL A 323 9.87 -89.03 -18.59
N ALA A 324 11.20 -88.90 -18.69
CA ALA A 324 11.95 -87.78 -18.12
C ALA A 324 11.70 -86.47 -18.89
N LEU A 325 11.61 -86.54 -20.23
CA LEU A 325 11.23 -85.41 -21.09
C LEU A 325 9.79 -84.94 -20.80
N LYS A 326 8.84 -85.86 -20.67
CA LYS A 326 7.46 -85.53 -20.26
C LYS A 326 7.41 -84.89 -18.87
N LYS A 327 8.28 -85.31 -17.93
CA LYS A 327 8.38 -84.73 -16.59
C LYS A 327 9.00 -83.33 -16.59
N LEU A 328 10.00 -83.08 -17.44
CA LEU A 328 10.60 -81.75 -17.64
C LEU A 328 9.62 -80.77 -18.26
N ILE A 329 8.90 -81.17 -19.31
CA ILE A 329 7.82 -80.37 -19.91
C ILE A 329 6.75 -80.07 -18.85
N LYS A 330 6.35 -81.06 -18.05
CA LYS A 330 5.39 -80.86 -16.94
C LYS A 330 5.90 -79.94 -15.83
N ASN A 331 7.21 -79.93 -15.56
CA ASN A 331 7.81 -79.02 -14.58
C ASN A 331 7.91 -77.59 -15.12
N ILE A 332 8.19 -77.43 -16.42
CA ILE A 332 8.12 -76.13 -17.11
C ILE A 332 6.68 -75.63 -17.13
N ASP A 333 5.70 -76.51 -17.39
CA ASP A 333 4.28 -76.16 -17.30
C ASP A 333 3.90 -75.67 -15.89
N LYS A 334 4.45 -76.31 -14.83
CA LYS A 334 4.27 -75.89 -13.43
C LYS A 334 4.99 -74.59 -13.05
N GLU A 335 6.15 -74.30 -13.60
CA GLU A 335 6.88 -73.04 -13.35
C GLU A 335 6.33 -71.89 -14.20
N SER A 336 5.78 -72.21 -15.37
CA SER A 336 4.95 -71.33 -16.19
C SER A 336 3.53 -71.18 -15.63
N ASP A 337 3.21 -71.91 -14.55
CA ASP A 337 1.86 -71.93 -14.00
C ASP A 337 1.49 -70.53 -13.52
N PHE A 338 0.37 -70.12 -14.08
CA PHE A 338 -0.02 -68.76 -14.32
C PHE A 338 -0.53 -68.06 -13.05
N ASP A 339 -1.01 -68.86 -12.09
CA ASP A 339 -1.73 -68.38 -10.92
C ASP A 339 -0.80 -67.81 -9.83
N ASN A 340 0.40 -68.36 -9.62
CA ASN A 340 1.32 -67.90 -8.57
C ASN A 340 1.99 -66.54 -8.88
N HIS A 341 2.25 -66.25 -10.16
CA HIS A 341 2.87 -64.98 -10.57
C HIS A 341 1.82 -63.84 -10.67
N TRP A 342 0.54 -64.18 -10.89
CA TRP A 342 -0.53 -63.20 -11.00
C TRP A 342 -0.84 -62.52 -9.67
N GLU A 343 -0.90 -63.24 -8.54
CA GLU A 343 -1.21 -62.62 -7.25
C GLU A 343 -0.18 -61.57 -6.83
N GLN A 344 1.11 -61.86 -7.04
CA GLN A 344 2.20 -60.90 -6.75
C GLN A 344 2.17 -59.70 -7.70
N PHE A 345 1.93 -59.95 -8.99
CA PHE A 345 1.76 -58.86 -9.96
C PHE A 345 0.54 -58.01 -9.61
N GLN A 346 -0.61 -58.61 -9.30
CA GLN A 346 -1.85 -57.91 -8.96
C GLN A 346 -1.65 -57.02 -7.73
N LEU A 347 -1.02 -57.54 -6.68
CA LEU A 347 -0.75 -56.78 -5.46
C LEU A 347 0.21 -55.61 -5.69
N ASN A 348 1.26 -55.80 -6.50
CA ASN A 348 2.20 -54.73 -6.83
C ASN A 348 1.60 -53.69 -7.80
N PHE A 349 0.78 -54.15 -8.74
CA PHE A 349 0.09 -53.31 -9.71
C PHE A 349 -0.97 -52.42 -9.02
N ASP A 350 -1.80 -53.00 -8.14
CA ASP A 350 -2.83 -52.25 -7.42
C ASP A 350 -2.21 -51.22 -6.46
N LYS A 351 -1.11 -51.55 -5.80
CA LYS A 351 -0.37 -50.59 -4.96
C LYS A 351 0.09 -49.35 -5.73
N ALA A 352 0.54 -49.53 -6.98
CA ALA A 352 1.09 -48.43 -7.78
C ALA A 352 0.05 -47.73 -8.69
N HIS A 353 -1.09 -48.37 -8.95
CA HIS A 353 -2.18 -47.80 -9.76
C HIS A 353 -3.46 -47.56 -8.94
N ASN A 354 -3.34 -47.11 -7.69
CA ASN A 354 -4.46 -46.70 -6.83
C ASN A 354 -5.59 -47.76 -6.78
N ASN A 355 -5.26 -49.03 -6.59
CA ASN A 355 -6.21 -50.14 -6.56
C ASN A 355 -7.07 -50.25 -7.84
N PHE A 356 -6.47 -49.97 -9.01
CA PHE A 356 -7.16 -50.01 -10.30
C PHE A 356 -7.87 -51.34 -10.58
N LEU A 357 -7.22 -52.49 -10.36
CA LEU A 357 -7.81 -53.81 -10.64
C LEU A 357 -8.92 -54.14 -9.65
N ALA A 358 -8.78 -53.75 -8.37
CA ALA A 358 -9.85 -53.86 -7.39
C ALA A 358 -11.09 -53.06 -7.81
N ARG A 359 -10.91 -51.78 -8.18
CA ARG A 359 -12.00 -50.91 -8.65
C ARG A 359 -12.62 -51.38 -9.97
N LEU A 360 -11.79 -51.90 -10.87
CA LEU A 360 -12.25 -52.49 -12.13
C LEU A 360 -13.11 -53.74 -11.87
N LYS A 361 -12.73 -54.56 -10.89
CA LYS A 361 -13.50 -55.75 -10.48
C LYS A 361 -14.80 -55.38 -9.76
N GLU A 362 -14.81 -54.30 -8.98
CA GLU A 362 -16.05 -53.76 -8.37
C GLU A 362 -17.01 -53.22 -9.44
N SER A 363 -16.50 -52.45 -10.41
CA SER A 363 -17.29 -51.84 -11.48
C SER A 363 -17.79 -52.88 -12.48
N PHE A 364 -17.02 -53.96 -12.68
CA PHE A 364 -17.36 -55.05 -13.60
C PHE A 364 -17.14 -56.42 -12.92
N PRO A 365 -18.10 -56.90 -12.10
CA PRO A 365 -17.97 -58.15 -11.36
C PRO A 365 -17.86 -59.42 -12.21
N SER A 366 -18.18 -59.33 -13.51
CA SER A 366 -18.15 -60.43 -14.48
C SER A 366 -16.75 -60.73 -15.05
N LEU A 367 -15.74 -59.95 -14.66
CA LEU A 367 -14.35 -60.11 -15.10
C LEU A 367 -13.67 -61.27 -14.37
N LYS A 368 -13.05 -62.16 -15.15
CA LYS A 368 -12.22 -63.25 -14.62
C LYS A 368 -10.78 -62.79 -14.37
N PRO A 369 -9.96 -63.52 -13.59
CA PRO A 369 -8.55 -63.16 -13.35
C PRO A 369 -7.75 -62.91 -14.64
N GLY A 370 -7.92 -63.77 -15.66
CA GLY A 370 -7.27 -63.59 -16.97
C GLY A 370 -7.78 -62.41 -17.79
N ASP A 371 -8.96 -61.87 -17.47
CA ASP A 371 -9.51 -60.65 -18.07
C ASP A 371 -8.86 -59.41 -17.41
N LEU A 372 -8.72 -59.42 -16.07
CA LEU A 372 -8.05 -58.38 -15.30
C LEU A 372 -6.57 -58.25 -15.67
N MET A 373 -5.88 -59.36 -15.94
CA MET A 373 -4.51 -59.36 -16.46
C MET A 373 -4.37 -58.66 -17.79
N LEU A 374 -5.28 -58.97 -18.72
CA LEU A 374 -5.27 -58.36 -20.04
C LEU A 374 -5.46 -56.84 -19.94
N CYS A 375 -6.33 -56.39 -19.04
CA CYS A 375 -6.54 -54.98 -18.72
C CYS A 375 -5.30 -54.34 -18.08
N ALA A 376 -4.65 -55.02 -17.13
CA ALA A 376 -3.42 -54.53 -16.49
C ALA A 376 -2.28 -54.35 -17.50
N TYR A 377 -1.99 -55.37 -18.32
CA TYR A 377 -0.93 -55.28 -19.32
C TYR A 377 -1.27 -54.31 -20.46
N THR A 378 -2.55 -54.21 -20.82
CA THR A 378 -3.00 -53.17 -21.76
C THR A 378 -2.74 -51.79 -21.17
N LYS A 379 -3.07 -51.54 -19.89
CA LYS A 379 -2.82 -50.26 -19.22
C LYS A 379 -1.32 -49.94 -19.06
N LEU A 380 -0.46 -50.95 -18.98
CA LEU A 380 1.01 -50.81 -19.06
C LEU A 380 1.53 -50.56 -20.49
N GLY A 381 0.67 -50.41 -21.48
CA GLY A 381 1.04 -50.12 -22.87
C GLY A 381 1.63 -51.31 -23.63
N LYS A 382 1.46 -52.56 -23.14
CA LYS A 382 1.97 -53.75 -23.82
C LYS A 382 1.21 -54.04 -25.11
N SER A 383 1.94 -54.46 -26.13
CA SER A 383 1.41 -54.84 -27.44
C SER A 383 0.65 -56.17 -27.38
N ASN A 384 -0.23 -56.43 -28.36
CA ASN A 384 -0.95 -57.71 -28.44
C ASN A 384 -0.01 -58.92 -28.49
N LYS A 385 1.20 -58.74 -29.05
CA LYS A 385 2.24 -59.77 -29.10
C LYS A 385 2.81 -60.07 -27.72
N GLU A 386 3.23 -59.03 -26.99
CA GLU A 386 3.77 -59.18 -25.63
C GLU A 386 2.71 -59.72 -24.65
N ILE A 387 1.48 -59.24 -24.75
CA ILE A 387 0.34 -59.73 -23.94
C ILE A 387 0.08 -61.22 -24.23
N GLY A 388 0.16 -61.63 -25.50
CA GLY A 388 0.01 -63.03 -25.90
C GLY A 388 1.05 -63.93 -25.25
N THR A 389 2.32 -63.48 -25.25
CA THR A 389 3.38 -64.22 -24.57
C THR A 389 3.15 -64.31 -23.06
N LEU A 390 2.84 -63.20 -22.39
CA LEU A 390 2.60 -63.16 -20.94
C LEU A 390 1.44 -64.04 -20.50
N LEU A 391 0.39 -64.11 -21.33
CA LEU A 391 -0.82 -64.87 -21.05
C LEU A 391 -0.77 -66.31 -21.58
N ASN A 392 0.34 -66.71 -22.22
CA ASN A 392 0.49 -67.99 -22.90
C ASN A 392 -0.67 -68.29 -23.88
N ILE A 393 -1.05 -67.30 -24.69
CA ILE A 393 -2.11 -67.40 -25.71
C ILE A 393 -1.65 -66.80 -27.04
N THR A 394 -2.28 -67.21 -28.14
CA THR A 394 -1.98 -66.66 -29.46
C THR A 394 -2.38 -65.19 -29.57
N ILE A 395 -1.74 -64.44 -30.49
CA ILE A 395 -2.06 -63.03 -30.78
C ILE A 395 -3.55 -62.87 -31.13
N SER A 396 -4.09 -63.76 -31.98
CA SER A 396 -5.53 -63.78 -32.30
C SER A 396 -6.41 -64.11 -31.10
N GLY A 397 -5.89 -64.87 -30.12
CA GLY A 397 -6.53 -65.11 -28.83
C GLY A 397 -6.63 -63.85 -27.96
N VAL A 398 -5.59 -63.00 -27.98
CA VAL A 398 -5.58 -61.68 -27.31
C VAL A 398 -6.63 -60.75 -27.93
N GLU A 399 -6.71 -60.69 -29.26
CA GLU A 399 -7.69 -59.85 -29.97
C GLU A 399 -9.13 -60.26 -29.66
N LYS A 400 -9.42 -61.58 -29.68
CA LYS A 400 -10.72 -62.11 -29.28
C LYS A 400 -11.05 -61.81 -27.81
N LYS A 401 -10.06 -61.91 -26.90
CA LYS A 401 -10.25 -61.54 -25.49
C LYS A 401 -10.51 -60.03 -25.32
N ARG A 402 -9.82 -59.16 -26.07
CA ARG A 402 -10.06 -57.71 -26.05
C ARG A 402 -11.47 -57.35 -26.50
N LEU A 403 -11.94 -57.96 -27.59
CA LEU A 403 -13.31 -57.77 -28.08
C LEU A 403 -14.35 -58.17 -27.03
N ARG A 404 -14.19 -59.37 -26.43
CA ARG A 404 -15.06 -59.83 -25.33
C ARG A 404 -15.02 -58.91 -24.11
N LEU A 405 -13.89 -58.30 -23.82
CA LEU A 405 -13.77 -57.34 -22.72
C LEU A 405 -14.50 -56.05 -23.02
N LYS A 406 -14.41 -55.53 -24.25
CA LYS A 406 -15.19 -54.36 -24.67
C LYS A 406 -16.70 -54.64 -24.52
N GLU A 407 -17.16 -55.82 -24.93
CA GLU A 407 -18.56 -56.25 -24.75
C GLU A 407 -18.95 -56.34 -23.27
N LYS A 408 -18.13 -56.98 -22.43
CA LYS A 408 -18.39 -57.09 -20.97
C LYS A 408 -18.39 -55.75 -20.24
N MET A 409 -17.65 -54.76 -20.75
CA MET A 409 -17.53 -53.43 -20.18
C MET A 409 -18.45 -52.39 -20.87
N ASN A 410 -19.30 -52.81 -21.81
CA ASN A 410 -20.17 -51.94 -22.62
C ASN A 410 -19.44 -50.77 -23.30
N VAL A 411 -18.24 -51.03 -23.85
CA VAL A 411 -17.44 -50.02 -24.57
C VAL A 411 -17.90 -49.94 -26.02
N THR A 412 -18.15 -48.73 -26.52
CA THR A 412 -18.46 -48.48 -27.94
C THR A 412 -17.31 -48.93 -28.84
N ALA A 413 -17.64 -49.53 -30.00
CA ALA A 413 -16.68 -50.19 -30.88
C ALA A 413 -15.52 -49.28 -31.35
N GLU A 414 -15.76 -47.97 -31.45
CA GLU A 414 -14.82 -46.94 -31.90
C GLU A 414 -13.72 -46.61 -30.88
N ILE A 415 -13.95 -46.82 -29.58
CA ILE A 415 -12.98 -46.48 -28.53
C ILE A 415 -11.99 -47.64 -28.35
N SER A 416 -10.69 -47.37 -28.35
CA SER A 416 -9.67 -48.38 -28.02
C SER A 416 -9.83 -48.84 -26.57
N LEU A 417 -9.61 -50.13 -26.31
CA LEU A 417 -9.62 -50.65 -24.93
C LEU A 417 -8.58 -49.93 -24.06
N PHE A 418 -7.45 -49.52 -24.65
CA PHE A 418 -6.43 -48.74 -23.95
C PHE A 418 -6.95 -47.37 -23.50
N ASP A 419 -7.55 -46.61 -24.42
CA ASP A 419 -8.09 -45.28 -24.15
C ASP A 419 -9.23 -45.33 -23.13
N PHE A 420 -10.09 -46.35 -23.21
CA PHE A 420 -11.15 -46.59 -22.23
C PHE A 420 -10.57 -46.87 -20.83
N LEU A 421 -9.56 -47.74 -20.71
CA LEU A 421 -8.94 -48.06 -19.42
C LEU A 421 -8.15 -46.88 -18.82
N LEU A 422 -7.71 -45.91 -19.63
CA LEU A 422 -7.11 -44.66 -19.16
C LEU A 422 -8.13 -43.69 -18.56
N GLN A 423 -9.39 -43.72 -19.03
CA GLN A 423 -10.47 -42.86 -18.52
C GLN A 423 -11.03 -43.33 -17.15
N ILE A 424 -10.82 -44.61 -16.80
CA ILE A 424 -11.16 -45.17 -15.49
C ILE A 424 -10.11 -44.67 -14.48
N LYS A 425 -10.49 -43.64 -13.71
CA LYS A 425 -9.66 -42.99 -12.68
C LYS A 425 -9.60 -43.76 -11.38
#